data_AF-A0A7W9BIQ3-F1
#
_entry.id   AF-A0A7W9BIQ3-F1
#
_cell.length_a   1.000
_cell.length_b   1.000
_cell.length_c   1.000
_cell.angle_alpha   90.00
_cell.angle_beta   90.00
_cell.angle_gamma   90.00
#
_symmetry.space_group_name_H-M   'P 1'
#
loop_
_entity.id
_entity.type
_entity.pdbx_description
1 polymer ?
#
loop_
_entity_poly.entity_id
_entity_poly.type
_entity_poly.pdbx_seq_one_letter_code
_entity_poly.pdbx_strand_id
1 'polypeptide(L)'
;MADPAFFVEGHMEQRFITQVCKGQPVRRIGCNGDQVSMAGMAKHLAPLLRLLENRYPRVVFFDRERRDESCVELAEQLLVELEKYEVSVENLVIGVADRTIENWILADSGLPETVDCLSAGTSNIEGQFGKSLMRNAMNASSGYKETTTGLMLLKSMRPSVARINSESLSHFLDQLDFPCWWLDR
;
A
#
# COMPACT_ATOMS: atom_id res chain seq x y z
N MET A 1 -19.80 -6.28 8.04
CA MET A 1 -19.16 -4.97 8.24
C MET A 1 -19.47 -4.06 7.06
N ALA A 2 -19.35 -2.75 7.25
CA ALA A 2 -19.56 -1.78 6.19
C ALA A 2 -18.38 -1.78 5.22
N ASP A 3 -18.69 -1.53 3.96
CA ASP A 3 -17.81 -1.41 2.83
C ASP A 3 -16.78 -0.26 3.03
N PRO A 4 -15.45 -0.46 2.87
CA PRO A 4 -14.47 0.59 3.20
C PRO A 4 -14.24 1.60 2.07
N ALA A 5 -13.89 2.83 2.45
CA ALA A 5 -13.36 3.85 1.55
C ALA A 5 -11.83 3.89 1.60
N PHE A 6 -11.20 3.96 0.42
CA PHE A 6 -9.75 3.89 0.27
C PHE A 6 -9.15 5.24 -0.14
N PHE A 7 -8.01 5.56 0.45
CA PHE A 7 -7.20 6.74 0.14
C PHE A 7 -5.78 6.29 -0.16
N VAL A 8 -5.32 6.55 -1.37
CA VAL A 8 -4.04 6.02 -1.87
C VAL A 8 -3.15 7.10 -2.46
N GLU A 9 -1.84 6.93 -2.42
CA GLU A 9 -0.89 7.89 -2.98
C GLU A 9 -0.85 7.83 -4.53
N GLY A 10 -0.61 6.66 -5.10
CA GLY A 10 -0.30 6.50 -6.50
C GLY A 10 -1.47 6.06 -7.40
N HIS A 11 -1.15 5.91 -8.68
CA HIS A 11 -2.11 5.48 -9.71
C HIS A 11 -2.29 3.96 -9.76
N MET A 12 -1.25 3.20 -9.42
CA MET A 12 -1.30 1.74 -9.46
C MET A 12 -2.23 1.23 -8.37
N GLU A 13 -2.10 1.74 -7.16
CA GLU A 13 -2.91 1.45 -5.97
C GLU A 13 -4.36 1.78 -6.26
N GLN A 14 -4.63 2.97 -6.81
CA GLN A 14 -5.99 3.38 -7.16
C GLN A 14 -6.62 2.39 -8.14
N ARG A 15 -5.89 2.02 -9.20
CA ARG A 15 -6.37 1.06 -10.20
C ARG A 15 -6.55 -0.33 -9.60
N PHE A 16 -5.63 -0.76 -8.74
CA PHE A 16 -5.67 -2.04 -8.05
C PHE A 16 -6.93 -2.15 -7.19
N ILE A 17 -7.12 -1.23 -6.25
CA ILE A 17 -8.29 -1.24 -5.36
C ILE A 17 -9.59 -1.13 -6.17
N THR A 18 -9.64 -0.29 -7.22
CA THR A 18 -10.84 -0.19 -8.08
C THR A 18 -11.20 -1.53 -8.75
N GLN A 19 -10.21 -2.35 -9.08
CA GLN A 19 -10.43 -3.66 -9.69
C GLN A 19 -10.76 -4.76 -8.67
N VAL A 20 -10.14 -4.70 -7.49
CA VAL A 20 -10.25 -5.72 -6.44
C VAL A 20 -11.48 -5.49 -5.56
N CYS A 21 -11.72 -4.24 -5.17
CA CYS A 21 -12.80 -3.79 -4.29
C CYS A 21 -13.84 -3.02 -5.11
N LYS A 22 -14.56 -3.72 -5.99
CA LYS A 22 -15.55 -3.08 -6.89
C LYS A 22 -16.64 -2.36 -6.11
N GLY A 23 -16.98 -1.15 -6.55
CA GLY A 23 -18.02 -0.32 -5.92
C GLY A 23 -17.53 0.53 -4.75
N GLN A 24 -16.31 0.28 -4.26
CA GLN A 24 -15.76 1.03 -3.13
C GLN A 24 -15.27 2.42 -3.54
N PRO A 25 -15.45 3.46 -2.71
CA PRO A 25 -14.88 4.77 -2.95
C PRO A 25 -13.34 4.68 -2.90
N VAL A 26 -12.66 5.08 -3.97
CA VAL A 26 -11.19 5.16 -4.01
C VAL A 26 -10.77 6.56 -4.41
N ARG A 27 -10.06 7.26 -3.52
CA ARG A 27 -9.55 8.61 -3.75
C ARG A 27 -8.04 8.62 -3.68
N ARG A 28 -7.42 9.47 -4.50
CA ARG A 28 -5.99 9.75 -4.35
C ARG A 28 -5.79 10.86 -3.32
N ILE A 29 -4.76 10.74 -2.50
CA ILE A 29 -4.38 11.75 -1.50
C ILE A 29 -3.96 13.05 -2.21
N GLY A 30 -3.29 12.92 -3.37
CA GLY A 30 -2.85 14.07 -4.17
C GLY A 30 -1.56 14.72 -3.64
N CYS A 31 -0.87 14.04 -2.73
CA CYS A 31 0.48 14.36 -2.27
C CYS A 31 1.35 13.13 -2.49
N ASN A 32 2.41 13.25 -3.28
CA ASN A 32 3.27 12.12 -3.61
C ASN A 32 4.74 12.46 -3.37
N GLY A 33 5.52 11.44 -3.04
CA GLY A 33 6.98 11.49 -2.90
C GLY A 33 7.48 11.68 -1.47
N ASP A 34 8.76 11.37 -1.29
CA ASP A 34 9.46 11.37 0.01
C ASP A 34 9.55 12.74 0.69
N GLN A 35 9.48 13.84 -0.08
CA GLN A 35 9.55 15.20 0.45
C GLN A 35 8.25 15.70 1.10
N VAL A 36 7.13 14.98 0.93
CA VAL A 36 5.88 15.34 1.58
C VAL A 36 5.96 14.97 3.05
N SER A 37 5.86 15.96 3.93
CA SER A 37 5.76 15.73 5.38
C SER A 37 4.42 15.12 5.76
N MET A 38 4.36 14.39 6.88
CA MET A 38 3.10 13.85 7.40
C MET A 38 2.06 14.94 7.66
N ALA A 39 2.48 16.13 8.11
CA ALA A 39 1.61 17.30 8.25
C ALA A 39 1.03 17.76 6.90
N GLY A 40 1.84 17.74 5.83
CA GLY A 40 1.39 18.02 4.46
C GLY A 40 0.40 16.97 3.95
N MET A 41 0.68 15.69 4.20
CA MET A 41 -0.24 14.61 3.85
C MET A 41 -1.57 14.73 4.60
N ALA A 42 -1.53 14.95 5.91
CA ALA A 42 -2.72 15.14 6.76
C ALA A 42 -3.59 16.31 6.29
N LYS A 43 -2.98 17.44 5.91
CA LYS A 43 -3.70 18.61 5.37
C LYS A 43 -4.55 18.28 4.15
N HIS A 44 -4.03 17.44 3.25
CA HIS A 44 -4.74 17.02 2.04
C HIS A 44 -5.75 15.91 2.31
N LEU A 45 -5.41 15.00 3.22
CA LEU A 45 -6.22 13.83 3.54
C LEU A 45 -7.43 14.16 4.42
N ALA A 46 -7.30 15.08 5.38
CA ALA A 46 -8.34 15.46 6.32
C ALA A 46 -9.70 15.83 5.68
N PRO A 47 -9.79 16.72 4.65
CA PRO A 47 -11.07 17.00 4.00
C PRO A 47 -11.67 15.78 3.30
N LEU A 48 -10.84 14.86 2.78
CA LEU A 48 -11.30 13.65 2.12
C LEU A 48 -11.86 12.62 3.12
N LEU A 49 -11.20 12.47 4.27
CA LEU A 49 -11.64 11.57 5.34
C LEU A 49 -12.96 12.04 5.96
N ARG A 50 -13.10 13.34 6.26
CA ARG A 50 -14.34 13.91 6.83
C ARG A 50 -15.56 13.74 5.92
N LEU A 51 -15.36 13.72 4.61
CA LEU A 51 -16.44 13.51 3.65
C LEU A 51 -17.06 12.10 3.75
N LEU A 52 -16.28 11.11 4.22
CA LEU A 52 -16.66 9.69 4.20
C LEU A 52 -16.76 9.04 5.59
N GLU A 53 -16.36 9.76 6.65
CA GLU A 53 -16.30 9.32 8.04
C GLU A 53 -17.55 8.58 8.55
N ASN A 54 -18.74 9.13 8.29
CA ASN A 54 -19.99 8.55 8.79
C ASN A 54 -20.59 7.46 7.88
N ARG A 55 -19.89 7.07 6.81
CA ARG A 55 -20.44 6.17 5.79
C ARG A 55 -19.64 4.89 5.63
N TYR A 56 -18.34 4.96 5.81
CA TYR A 56 -17.43 3.86 5.48
C TYR A 56 -16.27 3.81 6.48
N PRO A 57 -15.81 2.61 6.90
CA PRO A 57 -14.46 2.44 7.42
C PRO A 57 -13.44 3.04 6.45
N ARG A 58 -12.36 3.64 6.96
CA ARG A 58 -11.42 4.40 6.13
C ARG A 58 -10.08 3.69 6.12
N VAL A 59 -9.57 3.41 4.93
CA VAL A 59 -8.27 2.76 4.73
C VAL A 59 -7.37 3.71 3.96
N VAL A 60 -6.27 4.13 4.58
CA VAL A 60 -5.25 4.96 3.98
C VAL A 60 -4.05 4.09 3.69
N PHE A 61 -3.48 4.21 2.49
CA PHE A 61 -2.32 3.43 2.09
C PHE A 61 -1.33 4.29 1.28
N PHE A 62 -0.06 4.29 1.68
CA PHE A 62 1.00 5.06 1.01
C PHE A 62 2.38 4.39 1.17
N ASP A 63 3.37 4.90 0.43
CA ASP A 63 4.72 4.35 0.43
C ASP A 63 5.61 5.09 1.45
N ARG A 64 6.44 4.33 2.19
CA ARG A 64 7.49 4.92 3.06
C ARG A 64 8.50 5.72 2.24
N GLU A 65 8.77 5.28 1.02
CA GLU A 65 9.77 5.86 0.13
C GLU A 65 11.17 5.87 0.78
N ARG A 66 11.90 6.98 0.68
CA ARG A 66 13.25 7.16 1.22
C ARG A 66 13.28 7.69 2.65
N ARG A 67 12.14 7.75 3.34
CA ARG A 67 12.05 8.22 4.72
C ARG A 67 12.84 7.30 5.65
N ASP A 68 13.44 7.90 6.68
CA ASP A 68 14.27 7.19 7.66
C ASP A 68 13.40 6.55 8.75
N GLU A 69 12.29 7.18 9.08
CA GLU A 69 11.27 6.68 10.00
C GLU A 69 10.71 5.33 9.51
N SER A 70 10.42 4.45 10.45
CA SER A 70 9.76 3.16 10.18
C SER A 70 8.33 3.34 9.69
N CYS A 71 7.77 2.29 9.08
CA CYS A 71 6.37 2.27 8.65
C CYS A 71 5.39 2.55 9.80
N VAL A 72 5.66 2.02 10.99
CA VAL A 72 4.85 2.23 12.20
C VAL A 72 4.94 3.68 12.65
N GLU A 73 6.16 4.24 12.76
CA GLU A 73 6.34 5.64 13.16
C GLU A 73 5.65 6.61 12.19
N LEU A 74 5.70 6.34 10.87
CA LEU A 74 5.01 7.17 9.89
C LEU A 74 3.48 7.09 10.01
N ALA A 75 2.93 5.91 10.28
CA ALA A 75 1.50 5.74 10.53
C ALA A 75 1.06 6.51 11.79
N GLU A 76 1.81 6.39 12.89
CA GLU A 76 1.57 7.10 14.15
C GLU A 76 1.68 8.63 13.98
N GLN A 77 2.71 9.10 13.28
CA GLN A 77 2.86 10.52 12.97
C GLN A 77 1.69 11.05 12.14
N LEU A 78 1.24 10.29 11.14
CA LEU A 78 0.08 10.69 10.34
C LEU A 78 -1.20 10.76 11.18
N LEU A 79 -1.42 9.82 12.11
CA LEU A 79 -2.54 9.87 13.05
C LEU A 79 -2.49 11.14 13.90
N VAL A 80 -1.35 11.45 14.51
CA VAL A 80 -1.15 12.67 15.33
C VAL A 80 -1.40 13.94 14.51
N GLU A 81 -0.95 13.98 13.25
CA GLU A 81 -1.21 15.12 12.37
C GLU A 81 -2.68 15.24 11.97
N LEU A 82 -3.39 14.12 11.77
CA LEU A 82 -4.82 14.10 11.45
C LEU A 82 -5.70 14.57 12.61
N GLU A 83 -5.33 14.27 13.86
CA GLU A 83 -6.04 14.74 15.05
C GLU A 83 -6.10 16.27 15.13
N LYS A 84 -5.04 16.96 14.67
CA LYS A 84 -5.01 18.44 14.60
C LYS A 84 -6.07 19.02 13.65
N TYR A 85 -6.61 18.20 12.76
CA TYR A 85 -7.70 18.56 11.84
C TYR A 85 -9.05 17.99 12.28
N GLU A 86 -9.17 17.53 13.53
CA GLU A 86 -10.41 16.99 14.10
C GLU A 86 -10.98 15.81 13.29
N VAL A 87 -10.12 15.02 12.66
CA VAL A 87 -10.52 13.79 11.99
C VAL A 87 -10.63 12.69 13.04
N SER A 88 -11.78 12.00 13.13
CA SER A 88 -11.86 10.82 13.99
C SER A 88 -10.93 9.74 13.45
N VAL A 89 -10.11 9.18 14.32
CA VAL A 89 -9.26 8.02 14.01
C VAL A 89 -10.00 6.69 14.25
N GLU A 90 -11.25 6.74 14.73
CA GLU A 90 -12.08 5.56 14.88
C GLU A 90 -12.36 4.93 13.50
N ASN A 91 -12.13 3.62 13.37
CA ASN A 91 -12.26 2.89 12.11
C ASN A 91 -11.38 3.44 10.96
N LEU A 92 -10.25 4.08 11.30
CA LEU A 92 -9.20 4.48 10.36
C LEU A 92 -8.06 3.47 10.43
N VAL A 93 -7.75 2.83 9.30
CA VAL A 93 -6.61 1.95 9.13
C VAL A 93 -5.58 2.65 8.27
N ILE A 94 -4.31 2.61 8.65
CA ILE A 94 -3.19 3.18 7.90
C ILE A 94 -2.19 2.08 7.57
N GLY A 95 -2.06 1.76 6.28
CA GLY A 95 -1.01 0.91 5.74
C GLY A 95 0.12 1.75 5.18
N VAL A 96 1.36 1.37 5.49
CA VAL A 96 2.55 1.97 4.90
C VAL A 96 3.37 0.86 4.28
N ALA A 97 3.58 0.89 2.96
CA ALA A 97 4.48 -0.07 2.33
C ALA A 97 5.93 0.36 2.53
N ASP A 98 6.78 -0.57 2.98
CA ASP A 98 8.17 -0.25 3.19
C ASP A 98 8.90 -0.04 1.85
N ARG A 99 9.57 1.11 1.74
CA ARG A 99 10.06 1.73 0.50
C ARG A 99 8.96 1.98 -0.53
N THR A 100 8.40 0.93 -1.12
CA THR A 100 7.39 1.02 -2.19
C THR A 100 6.48 -0.20 -2.13
N ILE A 101 5.23 -0.10 -2.58
CA ILE A 101 4.32 -1.24 -2.70
C ILE A 101 4.89 -2.42 -3.50
N GLU A 102 5.84 -2.20 -4.42
CA GLU A 102 6.55 -3.28 -5.09
C GLU A 102 7.25 -4.25 -4.12
N ASN A 103 7.62 -3.80 -2.92
CA ASN A 103 8.18 -4.66 -1.88
C ASN A 103 7.16 -5.71 -1.41
N TRP A 104 5.89 -5.33 -1.25
CA TRP A 104 4.83 -6.26 -0.91
C TRP A 104 4.63 -7.31 -2.00
N ILE A 105 4.68 -6.88 -3.26
CA ILE A 105 4.59 -7.78 -4.42
C ILE A 105 5.72 -8.81 -4.36
N LEU A 106 6.96 -8.34 -4.24
CA LEU A 106 8.13 -9.21 -4.20
C LEU A 106 8.13 -10.15 -2.98
N ALA A 107 7.46 -9.79 -1.89
CA ALA A 107 7.36 -10.63 -0.70
C ALA A 107 6.59 -11.93 -0.95
N ASP A 108 5.80 -12.01 -2.02
CA ASP A 108 5.23 -13.28 -2.48
C ASP A 108 6.30 -14.14 -3.19
N SER A 109 6.79 -15.14 -2.46
CA SER A 109 7.85 -16.05 -2.91
C SER A 109 7.45 -17.05 -4.01
N GLY A 110 6.23 -17.03 -4.52
CA GLY A 110 5.84 -17.84 -5.69
C GLY A 110 5.09 -17.05 -6.74
N LEU A 111 5.51 -15.80 -6.93
CA LEU A 111 5.24 -15.08 -8.18
C LEU A 111 5.76 -15.85 -9.40
N PRO A 112 5.23 -15.61 -10.60
CA PRO A 112 5.66 -16.31 -11.81
C PRO A 112 7.17 -16.22 -12.05
N GLU A 113 7.74 -17.26 -12.68
CA GLU A 113 9.20 -17.42 -12.90
C GLU A 113 9.88 -16.19 -13.53
N THR A 114 9.14 -15.40 -14.30
CA THR A 114 9.59 -14.12 -14.89
C THR A 114 10.01 -13.06 -13.86
N VAL A 115 9.61 -13.22 -12.61
CA VAL A 115 9.97 -12.38 -11.45
C VAL A 115 10.74 -13.19 -10.39
N ASP A 116 10.76 -14.54 -10.49
CA ASP A 116 11.47 -15.44 -9.54
C ASP A 116 12.99 -15.24 -9.49
N CYS A 117 13.59 -14.56 -10.47
CA CYS A 117 14.99 -14.19 -10.35
C CYS A 117 15.29 -13.31 -9.12
N LEU A 118 14.25 -12.85 -8.40
CA LEU A 118 14.32 -12.16 -7.11
C LEU A 118 13.89 -13.03 -5.90
N SER A 119 13.08 -14.07 -6.09
CA SER A 119 12.51 -14.92 -5.03
C SER A 119 13.49 -15.99 -4.51
N ALA A 120 14.51 -16.32 -5.30
CA ALA A 120 15.59 -17.23 -4.91
C ALA A 120 16.52 -16.60 -3.85
N GLY A 121 16.03 -16.46 -2.62
CA GLY A 121 16.89 -16.33 -1.44
C GLY A 121 16.92 -14.98 -0.71
N THR A 122 15.99 -14.06 -0.95
CA THR A 122 15.92 -12.83 -0.12
C THR A 122 14.90 -12.97 0.99
N SER A 123 15.35 -13.46 2.16
CA SER A 123 14.53 -13.60 3.38
C SER A 123 14.11 -12.27 4.02
N ASN A 124 14.36 -11.13 3.37
CA ASN A 124 13.90 -9.82 3.82
C ASN A 124 13.90 -8.82 2.66
N ILE A 125 12.72 -8.48 2.15
CA ILE A 125 12.53 -7.50 1.06
C ILE A 125 12.28 -6.09 1.62
N GLU A 126 11.91 -5.98 2.90
CA GLU A 126 11.83 -4.70 3.59
C GLU A 126 13.20 -4.00 3.54
N GLY A 127 13.16 -2.68 3.42
CA GLY A 127 14.29 -1.79 3.24
C GLY A 127 14.80 -1.72 1.81
N GLN A 128 14.43 -2.65 0.93
CA GLN A 128 14.90 -2.69 -0.45
C GLN A 128 14.07 -1.80 -1.38
N PHE A 129 14.64 -1.33 -2.49
CA PHE A 129 13.91 -0.55 -3.48
C PHE A 129 13.22 -1.49 -4.49
N GLY A 130 12.05 -2.04 -4.16
CA GLY A 130 11.34 -3.04 -4.94
C GLY A 130 11.13 -2.65 -6.39
N LYS A 131 10.81 -1.39 -6.67
CA LYS A 131 10.70 -0.87 -8.04
C LYS A 131 12.00 -1.00 -8.85
N SER A 132 13.15 -0.79 -8.23
CA SER A 132 14.46 -0.99 -8.86
C SER A 132 14.75 -2.47 -9.11
N LEU A 133 14.41 -3.33 -8.14
CA LEU A 133 14.56 -4.77 -8.29
C LEU A 133 13.70 -5.31 -9.43
N MET A 134 12.42 -4.92 -9.49
CA MET A 134 11.51 -5.30 -10.58
C MET A 134 12.00 -4.82 -11.94
N ARG A 135 12.49 -3.58 -12.05
CA ARG A 135 13.08 -3.09 -13.30
C ARG A 135 14.25 -3.96 -13.71
N ASN A 136 15.19 -4.23 -12.80
CA ASN A 136 16.37 -5.04 -13.10
C ASN A 136 15.99 -6.45 -13.55
N ALA A 137 15.04 -7.09 -12.87
CA ALA A 137 14.53 -8.42 -13.21
C ALA A 137 13.85 -8.46 -14.59
N MET A 138 13.06 -7.44 -14.94
CA MET A 138 12.20 -7.44 -16.13
C MET A 138 12.77 -6.69 -17.34
N ASN A 139 13.91 -6.00 -17.19
CA ASN A 139 14.57 -5.27 -18.28
C ASN A 139 15.00 -6.19 -19.43
N ALA A 140 15.21 -7.49 -19.18
CA ALA A 140 15.58 -8.46 -20.21
C ALA A 140 14.42 -8.91 -21.12
N SER A 141 13.16 -8.75 -20.69
CA SER A 141 12.02 -9.42 -21.33
C SER A 141 10.91 -8.48 -21.82
N SER A 142 10.69 -7.32 -21.18
CA SER A 142 9.64 -6.37 -21.63
C SER A 142 9.66 -4.97 -20.98
N GLY A 143 10.49 -4.75 -19.96
CA GLY A 143 10.55 -3.49 -19.21
C GLY A 143 9.38 -3.34 -18.22
N TYR A 144 9.71 -3.13 -16.94
CA TYR A 144 8.70 -2.94 -15.90
C TYR A 144 7.93 -1.63 -16.07
N LYS A 145 6.60 -1.72 -16.06
CA LYS A 145 5.68 -0.58 -16.04
C LYS A 145 4.71 -0.73 -14.89
N GLU A 146 4.71 0.23 -13.97
CA GLU A 146 3.94 0.21 -12.72
C GLU A 146 2.42 0.02 -12.97
N THR A 147 1.82 0.85 -13.83
CA THR A 147 0.36 0.83 -14.06
C THR A 147 -0.16 -0.31 -14.93
N THR A 148 0.71 -1.17 -15.46
CA THR A 148 0.34 -2.35 -16.26
C THR A 148 0.90 -3.63 -15.66
N THR A 149 2.23 -3.73 -15.59
CA THR A 149 2.94 -4.91 -15.08
C THR A 149 2.86 -4.96 -13.57
N GLY A 150 3.16 -3.86 -12.88
CA GLY A 150 3.04 -3.78 -11.41
C GLY A 150 1.62 -4.09 -10.95
N LEU A 151 0.61 -3.48 -11.58
CA LEU A 151 -0.79 -3.78 -11.33
C LEU A 151 -1.15 -5.26 -11.52
N MET A 152 -0.64 -5.90 -12.59
CA MET A 152 -0.88 -7.31 -12.86
C MET A 152 -0.21 -8.22 -11.83
N LEU A 153 1.01 -7.88 -11.40
CA LEU A 153 1.74 -8.61 -10.37
C LEU A 153 1.07 -8.45 -9.00
N LEU A 154 0.69 -7.24 -8.62
CA LEU A 154 -0.02 -6.97 -7.36
C LEU A 154 -1.34 -7.75 -7.24
N LYS A 155 -2.07 -7.88 -8.36
CA LYS A 155 -3.29 -8.72 -8.40
C LYS A 155 -3.00 -10.21 -8.30
N SER A 156 -1.84 -10.63 -8.79
CA SER A 156 -1.42 -12.04 -8.80
C SER A 156 -0.77 -12.47 -7.49
N MET A 157 -0.24 -11.51 -6.73
CA MET A 157 0.33 -11.68 -5.39
C MET A 157 -0.69 -12.37 -4.45
N ARG A 158 -0.18 -13.31 -3.65
CA ARG A 158 -0.91 -14.02 -2.58
C ARG A 158 -0.60 -13.35 -1.25
N PRO A 159 -1.53 -12.57 -0.67
CA PRO A 159 -1.26 -11.85 0.58
C PRO A 159 -0.91 -12.77 1.73
N SER A 160 -1.51 -13.98 1.78
CA SER A 160 -1.19 -15.01 2.78
C SER A 160 0.27 -15.45 2.78
N VAL A 161 0.93 -15.46 1.62
CA VAL A 161 2.36 -15.77 1.49
C VAL A 161 3.20 -14.52 1.73
N ALA A 162 2.84 -13.41 1.08
CA ALA A 162 3.60 -12.17 1.16
C ALA A 162 3.74 -11.64 2.59
N ARG A 163 2.68 -11.75 3.40
CA ARG A 163 2.69 -11.30 4.81
C ARG A 163 3.68 -12.06 5.70
N ILE A 164 4.10 -13.27 5.31
CA ILE A 164 5.11 -14.02 6.05
C ILE A 164 6.50 -13.38 5.87
N ASN A 165 6.73 -12.73 4.72
CA ASN A 165 8.01 -12.18 4.31
C ASN A 165 8.06 -10.64 4.33
N SER A 166 6.95 -9.97 4.67
CA SER A 166 6.83 -8.51 4.74
C SER A 166 6.11 -8.12 6.03
N GLU A 167 6.87 -7.52 6.95
CA GLU A 167 6.36 -7.03 8.22
C GLU A 167 5.35 -5.89 8.03
N SER A 168 5.66 -4.94 7.14
CA SER A 168 4.77 -3.83 6.83
C SER A 168 3.44 -4.29 6.23
N LEU A 169 3.45 -5.32 5.37
CA LEU A 169 2.21 -5.92 4.86
C LEU A 169 1.46 -6.65 5.97
N SER A 170 2.12 -7.48 6.79
CA SER A 170 1.42 -8.19 7.88
C SER A 170 0.72 -7.22 8.81
N HIS A 171 1.42 -6.17 9.25
CA HIS A 171 0.87 -5.15 10.13
C HIS A 171 -0.35 -4.46 9.52
N PHE A 172 -0.32 -4.16 8.21
CA PHE A 172 -1.46 -3.60 7.51
C PHE A 172 -2.63 -4.58 7.45
N LEU A 173 -2.40 -5.83 7.06
CA LEU A 173 -3.45 -6.84 6.92
C LEU A 173 -4.11 -7.20 8.25
N ASP A 174 -3.36 -7.19 9.35
CA ASP A 174 -3.90 -7.46 10.70
C ASP A 174 -4.90 -6.40 11.18
N GLN A 175 -4.92 -5.23 10.54
CA GLN A 175 -5.87 -4.16 10.83
C GLN A 175 -7.10 -4.18 9.91
N LEU A 176 -7.07 -4.95 8.82
CA LEU A 176 -8.19 -5.01 7.89
C LEU A 176 -9.21 -6.04 8.35
N ASP A 177 -10.41 -5.57 8.67
CA ASP A 177 -11.56 -6.43 8.98
C ASP A 177 -12.72 -6.13 8.02
N PHE A 178 -12.59 -6.62 6.78
CA PHE A 178 -13.66 -6.59 5.78
C PHE A 178 -13.49 -7.69 4.73
N PRO A 179 -14.58 -8.17 4.11
CA PRO A 179 -14.50 -9.20 3.08
C PRO A 179 -13.84 -8.65 1.81
N CYS A 180 -12.76 -9.28 1.36
CA CYS A 180 -12.07 -8.94 0.12
C CYS A 180 -11.44 -10.19 -0.48
N TRP A 181 -11.86 -10.57 -1.68
CA TRP A 181 -11.39 -11.80 -2.35
C TRP A 181 -9.86 -11.86 -2.50
N TRP A 182 -9.19 -10.72 -2.58
CA TRP A 182 -7.74 -10.66 -2.69
C TRP A 182 -7.06 -10.98 -1.36
N LEU A 183 -7.64 -10.57 -0.23
CA LEU A 183 -7.16 -10.91 1.12
C LEU A 183 -7.27 -12.41 1.40
N ASP A 184 -8.25 -13.08 0.78
CA ASP A 184 -8.51 -14.51 0.95
C ASP A 184 -7.62 -15.43 0.07
N ARG A 185 -6.61 -14.89 -0.64
CA ARG A 185 -5.75 -15.66 -1.56
C ARG A 185 -4.48 -16.23 -0.94
#